data_AF-A0A8T0XJF4-F1
#
_entry.id   AF-A0A8T0XJF4-F1
#
_cell.length_a   1.000
_cell.length_b   1.000
_cell.length_c   1.000
_cell.angle_alpha   90.00
_cell.angle_beta   90.00
_cell.angle_gamma   90.00
#
_symmetry.space_group_name_H-M   'P 1'
#
loop_
_entity.id
_entity.type
_entity.pdbx_description
1 polymer ?
#
loop_
_entity_poly.entity_id
_entity_poly.type
_entity_poly.pdbx_seq_one_letter_code
_entity_poly.pdbx_strand_id
1 'polypeptide(L)'
;MAQEHTHSSAVERLLNCEVLLRAQYIRVLFCEITRISNHSLASTTHAMDVGASTPFLWAFEEREKLLEFYERVSGARMHASFIELVEWHKICLLAYVEILIPPHNNLLLVSTN
;
A
#
# COMPACT_ATOMS: atom_id res chain seq x y z
N MET A 1 4.31 -1.02 -5.44
CA MET A 1 4.70 -1.84 -4.27
C MET A 1 5.64 -3.00 -4.55
N ALA A 2 5.25 -4.08 -5.25
CA ALA A 2 6.15 -5.25 -5.42
C ALA A 2 7.45 -4.90 -6.15
N GLN A 3 7.38 -4.04 -7.17
CA GLN A 3 8.54 -3.53 -7.90
C GLN A 3 9.41 -2.63 -7.01
N GLU A 4 8.81 -1.69 -6.28
CA GLU A 4 9.53 -0.83 -5.34
C GLU A 4 10.20 -1.63 -4.22
N HIS A 5 9.55 -2.69 -3.72
CA HIS A 5 10.13 -3.60 -2.72
C HIS A 5 11.39 -4.28 -3.25
N THR A 6 11.36 -4.79 -4.50
CA THR A 6 12.54 -5.40 -5.11
C THR A 6 13.66 -4.40 -5.34
N HIS A 7 13.33 -3.17 -5.72
CA HIS A 7 14.28 -2.08 -5.91
C HIS A 7 14.95 -1.70 -4.58
N SER A 8 14.17 -1.44 -3.53
CA SER A 8 14.67 -1.12 -2.19
C SER A 8 15.50 -2.25 -1.60
N SER A 9 15.07 -3.50 -1.72
CA SER A 9 15.83 -4.66 -1.23
C SER A 9 17.17 -4.84 -1.95
N ALA A 10 17.24 -4.50 -3.24
CA ALA A 10 18.50 -4.54 -4.00
C ALA A 10 19.47 -3.45 -3.54
N VAL A 11 18.97 -2.22 -3.32
CA VAL A 11 19.79 -1.10 -2.84
C VAL A 11 20.27 -1.33 -1.40
N GLU A 12 19.43 -1.86 -0.52
CA GLU A 12 19.80 -2.20 0.87
C GLU A 12 20.92 -3.24 0.93
N ARG A 13 20.87 -4.25 0.03
CA ARG A 13 21.93 -5.26 -0.11
C ARG A 13 23.25 -4.68 -0.62
N LEU A 14 23.21 -3.67 -1.48
CA LEU A 14 24.42 -2.99 -1.96
C LEU A 14 25.06 -2.11 -0.87
N LEU A 15 24.23 -1.49 -0.03
CA LEU A 15 24.66 -0.60 1.04
C LEU A 15 24.95 -1.31 2.37
N ASN A 16 24.72 -2.62 2.47
CA ASN A 16 24.82 -3.40 3.71
C ASN A 16 24.07 -2.75 4.90
N CYS A 17 22.87 -2.21 4.63
CA CYS A 17 22.05 -1.56 5.65
C CYS A 17 21.08 -2.57 6.30
N GLU A 18 20.95 -2.53 7.62
CA GLU A 18 19.98 -3.35 8.35
C GLU A 18 18.60 -2.66 8.45
N VAL A 19 17.56 -3.37 8.03
CA VAL A 19 16.18 -2.89 8.07
C VAL A 19 15.53 -3.24 9.41
N LEU A 20 14.87 -2.26 10.03
CA LEU A 20 14.07 -2.46 11.25
C LEU A 20 13.00 -3.54 11.05
N LEU A 21 12.83 -4.44 12.04
CA LEU A 21 11.87 -5.55 11.99
C LEU A 21 10.43 -5.09 11.68
N ARG A 22 10.02 -3.93 12.21
CA ARG A 22 8.68 -3.36 11.94
C ARG A 22 8.46 -2.99 10.48
N ALA A 23 9.48 -2.43 9.82
CA ALA A 23 9.40 -2.03 8.42
C ALA A 23 9.26 -3.26 7.50
N GLN A 24 9.90 -4.37 7.85
CA GLN A 24 9.78 -5.64 7.10
C GLN A 24 8.33 -6.16 7.12
N TYR A 25 7.66 -6.14 8.28
CA TYR A 25 6.25 -6.58 8.36
C TYR A 25 5.31 -5.72 7.51
N ILE A 26 5.47 -4.40 7.56
CA ILE A 26 4.64 -3.47 6.77
C ILE A 26 4.87 -3.70 5.26
N ARG A 27 6.13 -3.86 4.84
CA ARG A 27 6.49 -4.17 3.45
C ARG A 27 5.83 -5.45 2.94
N VAL A 28 5.88 -6.52 3.75
CA VAL A 28 5.25 -7.79 3.41
C VAL A 28 3.74 -7.62 3.32
N LEU A 29 3.10 -6.95 4.29
CA LEU A 29 1.66 -6.70 4.28
C LEU A 29 1.20 -5.99 3.00
N PHE A 30 1.86 -4.90 2.59
CA PHE A 30 1.53 -4.19 1.34
C PHE A 30 1.85 -5.03 0.09
N CYS A 31 2.87 -5.88 0.12
CA CYS A 31 3.13 -6.82 -0.97
C CYS A 31 2.02 -7.88 -1.11
N GLU A 32 1.48 -8.38 0.01
CA GLU A 32 0.34 -9.30 0.02
C GLU A 32 -0.93 -8.63 -0.54
N ILE A 33 -1.24 -7.41 -0.11
CA ILE A 33 -2.40 -6.64 -0.62
C ILE A 33 -2.27 -6.40 -2.12
N THR A 34 -1.08 -5.99 -2.59
CA THR A 34 -0.81 -5.77 -4.02
C THR A 34 -0.98 -7.06 -4.82
N ARG A 35 -0.54 -8.20 -4.27
CA ARG A 35 -0.69 -9.51 -4.92
C ARG A 35 -2.16 -9.91 -5.06
N ILE A 36 -2.96 -9.78 -4.01
CA ILE A 36 -4.41 -10.06 -4.06
C ILE A 36 -5.07 -9.18 -5.11
N SER A 37 -4.78 -7.88 -5.09
CA SER A 37 -5.28 -6.93 -6.09
C SER A 37 -4.92 -7.39 -7.51
N ASN A 38 -3.64 -7.71 -7.77
CA ASN A 38 -3.17 -8.15 -9.09
C ASN A 38 -3.86 -9.44 -9.56
N HIS A 39 -4.01 -10.45 -8.70
CA HIS A 39 -4.70 -11.69 -9.05
C HIS A 39 -6.19 -11.48 -9.31
N SER A 40 -6.87 -10.65 -8.50
CA SER A 40 -8.28 -10.31 -8.74
C SER A 40 -8.46 -9.66 -10.12
N LEU A 41 -7.57 -8.75 -10.52
CA LEU A 41 -7.64 -8.14 -11.86
C LEU A 41 -7.36 -9.16 -12.96
N ALA A 42 -6.31 -9.96 -12.83
CA ALA A 42 -5.97 -10.97 -13.83
C ALA A 42 -7.13 -11.96 -14.05
N SER A 43 -7.78 -12.39 -12.96
CA SER A 43 -8.91 -13.32 -13.03
C SER A 43 -10.15 -12.68 -13.64
N THR A 44 -10.43 -11.40 -13.35
CA THR A 44 -11.65 -10.74 -13.84
C THR A 44 -11.53 -10.21 -15.25
N THR A 45 -10.35 -9.76 -15.68
CA THR A 45 -10.08 -9.44 -17.09
C THR A 45 -10.16 -10.70 -17.93
N HIS A 46 -9.63 -11.82 -17.44
CA HIS A 46 -9.75 -13.08 -18.16
C HIS A 46 -11.21 -13.54 -18.28
N ALA A 47 -12.02 -13.38 -17.23
CA ALA A 47 -13.47 -13.66 -17.30
C ALA A 47 -14.19 -12.72 -18.29
N MET A 48 -13.78 -11.44 -18.36
CA MET A 48 -14.30 -10.47 -19.31
C MET A 48 -13.97 -10.83 -20.76
N ASP A 49 -12.76 -11.30 -21.04
CA ASP A 49 -12.35 -11.76 -22.38
C ASP A 49 -13.19 -12.95 -22.87
N VAL A 50 -13.66 -13.79 -21.94
CA VAL A 50 -14.59 -14.91 -22.20
C VAL A 50 -16.04 -14.43 -22.38
N GLY A 51 -16.35 -13.19 -22.00
CA GLY A 51 -17.66 -12.56 -22.14
C GLY A 51 -18.45 -12.40 -20.83
N ALA A 52 -17.88 -12.75 -19.68
CA ALA A 52 -18.51 -12.56 -18.37
C ALA A 52 -18.14 -11.20 -17.76
N SER A 53 -19.04 -10.21 -17.90
CA SER A 53 -18.84 -8.83 -17.41
C SER A 53 -19.21 -8.62 -15.94
N THR A 54 -20.06 -9.47 -15.37
CA THR A 54 -20.52 -9.36 -13.97
C THR A 54 -19.43 -9.52 -12.90
N PRO A 55 -18.49 -10.50 -12.98
CA PRO A 55 -17.44 -10.62 -11.96
C PRO A 55 -16.45 -9.45 -11.99
N PHE A 56 -16.28 -8.82 -13.16
CA PHE A 56 -15.45 -7.63 -13.29
C PHE A 56 -15.98 -6.48 -12.44
N LEU A 57 -17.29 -6.18 -12.51
CA LEU A 57 -17.87 -5.09 -11.72
C LEU A 57 -17.70 -5.31 -10.20
N TRP A 58 -17.93 -6.53 -9.71
CA TRP A 58 -17.75 -6.86 -8.29
C TRP A 58 -16.29 -6.72 -7.84
N ALA A 59 -15.34 -7.15 -8.66
CA ALA A 59 -13.92 -7.03 -8.30
C ALA A 59 -13.41 -5.59 -8.30
N PHE A 60 -14.00 -4.69 -9.11
CA PHE A 60 -13.65 -3.27 -9.08
C PHE A 60 -14.14 -2.57 -7.82
N GLU A 61 -15.30 -2.96 -7.27
CA GLU A 61 -15.77 -2.46 -5.98
C GLU A 61 -14.80 -2.84 -4.84
N GLU A 62 -14.35 -4.10 -4.80
CA GLU A 62 -13.37 -4.54 -3.80
C GLU A 62 -12.00 -3.86 -4.01
N ARG A 63 -11.60 -3.64 -5.26
CA ARG A 63 -10.36 -2.90 -5.57
C ARG A 63 -10.43 -1.45 -5.13
N GLU A 64 -11.59 -0.81 -5.19
CA GLU A 64 -11.76 0.57 -4.74
C GLU A 64 -11.52 0.68 -3.22
N LYS A 65 -12.02 -0.27 -2.43
CA LYS A 65 -11.72 -0.36 -0.98
C LYS A 65 -10.22 -0.53 -0.72
N LEU A 66 -9.54 -1.32 -1.55
CA LEU A 66 -8.08 -1.48 -1.46
C LEU A 66 -7.35 -0.19 -1.82
N LEU A 67 -7.79 0.54 -2.86
CA LEU A 67 -7.22 1.82 -3.26
C LEU A 67 -7.40 2.90 -2.20
N GLU A 68 -8.50 2.89 -1.45
CA GLU A 68 -8.70 3.78 -0.31
C GLU A 68 -7.65 3.55 0.78
N PHE A 69 -7.26 2.29 1.05
CA PHE A 69 -6.15 2.00 1.96
C PHE A 69 -4.81 2.52 1.45
N TYR A 70 -4.57 2.49 0.14
CA TYR A 70 -3.37 3.09 -0.46
C TYR A 70 -3.35 4.61 -0.32
N GLU A 71 -4.50 5.25 -0.55
CA GLU A 71 -4.65 6.71 -0.43
C GLU A 71 -4.40 7.18 1.00
N ARG A 72 -4.92 6.47 2.01
CA ARG A 72 -4.66 6.81 3.42
C ARG A 72 -3.20 6.70 3.81
N VAL A 73 -2.45 5.78 3.20
CA VAL A 73 -1.06 5.50 3.59
C VAL A 73 -0.06 6.39 2.85
N SER A 74 -0.37 6.78 1.62
CA SER A 74 0.60 7.44 0.73
C SER A 74 0.09 8.72 0.08
N GLY A 75 -1.19 9.06 0.25
CA GLY A 75 -1.86 10.15 -0.48
C GLY A 75 -2.08 9.87 -1.97
N ALA A 76 -1.56 8.77 -2.51
CA ALA A 76 -1.63 8.41 -3.92
C ALA A 76 -2.34 7.07 -4.11
N ARG A 77 -3.13 6.95 -5.18
CA ARG A 77 -4.00 5.78 -5.40
C ARG A 77 -3.30 4.62 -6.11
N MET A 78 -2.55 4.88 -7.18
CA MET A 78 -1.93 3.83 -8.01
C MET A 78 -0.40 3.81 -7.97
N HIS A 79 0.23 4.98 -7.96
CA HIS A 79 1.69 5.12 -7.91
C HIS A 79 2.08 5.76 -6.59
N ALA A 80 2.05 4.94 -5.54
CA ALA A 80 2.51 5.35 -4.24
C ALA A 80 4.00 5.01 -4.13
N SER A 81 4.87 6.03 -4.14
CA SER A 81 6.31 5.90 -3.83
C SER A 81 6.51 5.65 -2.33
N PHE A 82 5.92 4.56 -1.81
CA PHE A 82 5.89 4.28 -0.37
C PHE A 82 7.20 3.65 0.13
N ILE A 83 7.93 2.95 -0.75
CA ILE A 83 9.09 2.15 -0.37
C ILE A 83 10.41 2.86 -0.74
N GLU A 84 10.40 4.18 -0.90
CA GLU A 84 11.61 4.98 -1.16
C GLU A 84 12.45 5.20 0.13
N LEU A 85 13.24 4.17 0.41
CA LEU A 85 14.53 4.03 1.10
C LEU A 85 15.00 4.92 2.28
N VAL A 86 14.56 6.17 2.50
CA VAL A 86 15.39 7.08 3.33
C VAL A 86 14.75 7.56 4.64
N GLU A 87 13.42 7.63 4.80
CA GLU A 87 12.81 8.15 6.04
C GLU A 87 11.82 7.20 6.72
N TRP A 88 12.26 6.00 7.08
CA TRP A 88 11.45 5.03 7.84
C TRP A 88 11.18 5.46 9.30
N HIS A 89 11.95 6.40 9.85
CA HIS A 89 11.77 6.89 11.23
C HIS A 89 10.52 7.76 11.41
N LYS A 90 10.08 8.51 10.39
CA LYS A 90 8.89 9.38 10.47
C LYS A 90 7.59 8.62 10.17
N ILE A 91 7.64 7.62 9.27
CA ILE A 91 6.46 6.85 8.82
C ILE A 91 5.90 5.94 9.93
N CYS A 92 6.73 5.39 10.81
CA CYS A 92 6.25 4.53 11.91
C CYS A 92 5.42 5.27 12.97
N LEU A 93 5.62 6.57 13.18
CA LEU A 93 4.85 7.37 14.15
C LEU A 93 3.51 7.84 13.56
N LEU A 94 3.48 8.18 12.27
CA LEU A 94 2.27 8.68 11.60
C LEU A 94 1.29 7.56 11.24
N ALA A 95 1.79 6.41 10.76
CA ALA A 95 0.93 5.30 10.32
C ALA A 95 0.10 4.68 11.46
N TYR A 96 0.56 4.72 12.72
CA TYR A 96 -0.21 4.19 13.85
C TYR A 96 -1.34 5.13 14.30
N VAL A 97 -1.17 6.44 14.12
CA VAL A 97 -2.17 7.45 14.50
C VAL A 97 -3.30 7.51 13.47
N GLU A 98 -3.01 7.39 12.17
CA GLU A 98 -4.02 7.52 11.11
C GLU A 98 -4.78 6.23 10.80
N ILE A 99 -4.17 5.05 11.01
CA ILE A 99 -4.85 3.76 10.75
C ILE A 99 -5.87 3.41 11.84
N LEU A 100 -5.70 3.92 13.07
CA LEU A 100 -6.56 3.56 14.22
C LEU A 100 -7.64 4.60 14.57
N ILE A 101 -7.54 5.84 14.08
CA ILE A 101 -8.48 6.92 14.43
C ILE A 101 -9.40 7.23 13.23
N PRO A 102 -10.70 6.89 13.30
CA PRO A 102 -11.66 7.37 12.30
C PRO A 102 -11.74 8.91 12.34
N PRO A 103 -11.73 9.60 11.19
CA PRO A 103 -11.73 11.06 11.13
C PRO A 103 -13.13 11.61 11.45
N HIS A 104 -13.47 11.71 12.73
CA HIS A 104 -14.63 12.48 13.18
C HIS A 104 -14.26 13.73 14.00
N ASN A 105 -12.99 13.94 14.37
CA ASN A 105 -12.57 15.13 15.12
C ASN A 105 -11.46 15.90 14.39
N ASN A 106 -11.90 16.88 13.61
CA ASN A 106 -11.09 17.76 12.77
C ASN A 106 -10.37 18.88 13.56
N LEU A 107 -9.78 18.59 14.73
CA LEU A 107 -9.33 19.64 15.67
C LEU A 107 -7.94 19.49 16.30
N LEU A 108 -7.11 18.48 15.97
CA LEU A 108 -5.86 18.24 16.72
C LEU A 108 -4.54 18.13 15.91
N LEU A 109 -4.49 18.49 14.63
CA LEU A 109 -3.24 18.42 13.83
C LEU A 109 -2.73 19.79 13.35
N VAL A 110 -2.88 20.84 14.16
CA VAL A 110 -2.20 22.14 13.93
C VAL A 110 -1.02 22.37 14.89
N SER A 111 -0.69 21.42 15.79
CA SER A 111 0.39 21.65 16.77
C SER A 111 1.37 20.50 16.90
N THR A 112 2.11 20.18 15.84
CA THR A 112 3.49 19.69 15.98
C THR A 112 4.25 20.03 14.70
N ASN A 113 4.90 21.20 14.72
CA ASN A 113 6.15 21.44 14.00
C ASN A 113 7.17 20.34 14.36
#